data_AF-A0A9D2AR81-F1
#
_entry.id   AF-A0A9D2AR81-F1
#
_cell.length_a   1.000
_cell.length_b   1.000
_cell.length_c   1.000
_cell.angle_alpha   90.00
_cell.angle_beta   90.00
_cell.angle_gamma   90.00
#
_symmetry.space_group_name_H-M   'P 1'
#
loop_
_entity.id
_entity.type
_entity.pdbx_description
1 polymer ?
#
loop_
_entity_poly.entity_id
_entity_poly.type
_entity_poly.pdbx_seq_one_letter_code
_entity_poly.pdbx_strand_id
1 'polypeptide(L)'
;MTERDGNCRYIAYIAASLAKAGASAQIGFEEGRVRLCVAGEDASLRRLAEEKAADILCIGYKYAELAPLIRPAGLGEEDREILVAAVIAADLAEDRRCVLARLRRASGCECTVDGFYRFRLGDLRAKWRGVAACVPSVFTRGKLADFMEYLLGAGRGKVFLKGDAVFDARCRRLRRSSLIEGGRSEMNTLREIVLSGAGKVECLSSPGPRQEDFLRRYYGGRVCFAT
;
A
#
# COMPACT_ATOMS: atom_id res chain seq x y z
N MET A 1 -8.46 -14.93 -10.79
CA MET A 1 -8.99 -13.60 -11.17
C MET A 1 -8.34 -13.15 -12.46
N THR A 2 -9.10 -12.46 -13.31
CA THR A 2 -8.58 -11.91 -14.56
C THR A 2 -7.80 -10.64 -14.27
N GLU A 3 -6.74 -10.39 -15.05
CA GLU A 3 -5.92 -9.16 -15.04
C GLU A 3 -6.79 -7.87 -15.08
N ARG A 4 -7.98 -7.99 -15.66
CA ARG A 4 -9.00 -6.95 -15.80
C ARG A 4 -9.53 -6.39 -14.47
N ASP A 5 -9.79 -7.24 -13.46
CA ASP A 5 -10.37 -6.79 -12.19
C ASP A 5 -9.35 -6.01 -11.33
N GLY A 6 -8.08 -6.41 -11.36
CA GLY A 6 -6.98 -5.67 -10.73
C GLY A 6 -6.77 -4.31 -11.39
N ASN A 7 -6.85 -4.27 -12.71
CA ASN A 7 -6.70 -3.04 -13.48
C ASN A 7 -7.82 -2.03 -13.19
N CYS A 8 -9.08 -2.47 -13.06
CA CYS A 8 -10.20 -1.60 -12.67
C CYS A 8 -10.01 -0.94 -11.28
N ARG A 9 -9.47 -1.67 -10.31
CA ARG A 9 -9.19 -1.15 -8.96
C ARG A 9 -8.12 -0.06 -8.98
N TYR A 10 -7.05 -0.29 -9.72
CA TYR A 10 -5.96 0.68 -9.87
C TYR A 10 -6.43 1.98 -10.54
N ILE A 11 -7.31 1.87 -11.55
CA ILE A 11 -7.97 3.04 -12.14
C ILE A 11 -8.75 3.81 -11.11
N ALA A 12 -9.66 3.14 -10.41
CA ALA A 12 -10.55 3.80 -9.45
C ALA A 12 -9.74 4.54 -8.39
N TYR A 13 -8.60 3.99 -7.99
CA TYR A 13 -7.66 4.63 -7.06
C TYR A 13 -7.06 5.94 -7.61
N ILE A 14 -6.55 5.96 -8.85
CA ILE A 14 -5.99 7.17 -9.45
C ILE A 14 -7.10 8.19 -9.74
N ALA A 15 -8.19 7.75 -10.39
CA ALA A 15 -9.30 8.60 -10.79
C ALA A 15 -9.94 9.32 -9.61
N ALA A 16 -10.15 8.62 -8.47
CA ALA A 16 -10.67 9.24 -7.26
C ALA A 16 -9.73 10.30 -6.66
N SER A 17 -8.43 10.19 -6.90
CA SER A 17 -7.45 11.19 -6.46
C SER A 17 -7.43 12.41 -7.39
N LEU A 18 -7.49 12.18 -8.70
CA LEU A 18 -7.52 13.23 -9.71
C LEU A 18 -8.83 14.04 -9.68
N ALA A 19 -9.98 13.37 -9.52
CA ALA A 19 -11.27 14.04 -9.40
C ALA A 19 -11.31 15.02 -8.20
N LYS A 20 -10.70 14.65 -7.07
CA LYS A 20 -10.57 15.54 -5.91
C LYS A 20 -9.68 16.75 -6.14
N ALA A 21 -8.76 16.66 -7.11
CA ALA A 21 -7.92 17.75 -7.54
C ALA A 21 -8.57 18.61 -8.64
N GLY A 22 -9.83 18.34 -9.00
CA GLY A 22 -10.56 19.11 -10.02
C GLY A 22 -10.23 18.73 -11.47
N ALA A 23 -9.56 17.59 -11.70
CA ALA A 23 -9.15 17.17 -13.04
C ALA A 23 -10.25 16.43 -13.80
N SER A 24 -10.40 16.76 -15.10
CA SER A 24 -11.12 15.95 -16.07
C SER A 24 -10.20 14.82 -16.57
N ALA A 25 -10.19 13.70 -15.84
CA ALA A 25 -9.45 12.51 -16.26
C ALA A 25 -10.35 11.59 -17.09
N GLN A 26 -9.87 11.18 -18.27
CA GLN A 26 -10.53 10.18 -19.10
C GLN A 26 -9.85 8.83 -18.91
N ILE A 27 -10.66 7.81 -18.64
CA ILE A 27 -10.22 6.43 -18.53
C ILE A 27 -10.57 5.75 -19.85
N GLY A 28 -9.55 5.34 -20.59
CA GLY A 28 -9.68 4.56 -21.81
C GLY A 28 -9.39 3.08 -21.55
N PHE A 29 -10.07 2.21 -22.30
CA PHE A 29 -9.73 0.79 -22.38
C PHE A 29 -9.37 0.49 -23.85
N GLU A 30 -8.10 0.24 -24.13
CA GLU A 30 -7.59 -0.06 -25.47
C GLU A 30 -6.82 -1.38 -25.45
N GLU A 31 -7.17 -2.29 -26.37
CA GLU A 31 -6.48 -3.58 -26.56
C GLU A 31 -6.35 -4.43 -25.27
N GLY A 32 -7.38 -4.39 -24.41
CA GLY A 32 -7.37 -5.08 -23.11
C GLY A 32 -6.50 -4.41 -22.05
N ARG A 33 -5.90 -3.25 -22.36
CA ARG A 33 -5.13 -2.42 -21.45
C ARG A 33 -5.91 -1.19 -21.06
N VAL A 34 -5.53 -0.65 -19.92
CA VAL A 34 -6.13 0.53 -19.34
C VAL A 34 -5.22 1.73 -19.57
N ARG A 35 -5.80 2.81 -20.11
CA ARG A 35 -5.13 4.10 -20.26
C ARG A 35 -5.81 5.13 -19.37
N LEU A 36 -5.00 5.95 -18.71
CA LEU A 36 -5.47 7.11 -17.98
C LEU A 36 -4.91 8.35 -18.68
N CYS A 37 -5.79 9.11 -19.32
CA CYS A 37 -5.46 10.37 -19.97
C CYS A 37 -5.94 11.50 -19.05
N VAL A 38 -5.00 12.34 -18.62
CA VAL A 38 -5.32 13.56 -17.86
C VAL A 38 -5.27 14.71 -18.85
N ALA A 39 -6.41 15.36 -19.10
CA ALA A 39 -6.46 16.50 -20.01
C ALA A 39 -5.82 17.73 -19.35
N GLY A 40 -4.90 18.38 -20.07
CA GLY A 40 -4.22 19.62 -19.65
C GLY A 40 -2.76 19.43 -19.24
N GLU A 41 -1.93 20.44 -19.53
CA GLU A 41 -0.49 20.48 -19.21
C GLU A 41 -0.19 20.84 -17.74
N ASP A 42 -1.11 20.58 -16.82
CA ASP A 42 -0.91 20.93 -15.42
C ASP A 42 0.12 19.99 -14.78
N ALA A 43 1.32 20.54 -14.53
CA ALA A 43 2.43 19.84 -13.89
C ALA A 43 2.06 19.28 -12.51
N SER A 44 1.11 19.89 -11.80
CA SER A 44 0.64 19.40 -10.49
C SER A 44 -0.18 18.12 -10.61
N LEU A 45 -1.07 18.05 -11.61
CA LEU A 45 -1.88 16.85 -11.90
C LEU A 45 -1.03 15.70 -12.41
N ARG A 46 -0.03 16.01 -13.24
CA ARG A 46 0.97 15.03 -13.68
C ARG A 46 1.74 14.43 -12.50
N ARG A 47 2.24 15.27 -11.59
CA ARG A 47 2.92 14.81 -10.36
C ARG A 47 2.00 13.94 -9.50
N LEU A 48 0.73 14.32 -9.36
CA LEU A 48 -0.25 13.52 -8.63
C LEU A 48 -0.47 12.15 -9.30
N ALA A 49 -0.58 12.11 -10.63
CA ALA A 49 -0.70 10.85 -11.38
C ALA A 49 0.54 9.96 -11.19
N GLU A 50 1.76 10.52 -11.28
CA GLU A 50 3.01 9.80 -11.01
C GLU A 50 3.06 9.24 -9.58
N GLU A 51 2.64 10.03 -8.58
CA GLU A 51 2.56 9.59 -7.19
C GLU A 51 1.58 8.42 -7.03
N LYS A 52 0.44 8.45 -7.70
CA LYS A 52 -0.56 7.37 -7.61
C LYS A 52 -0.16 6.13 -8.40
N ALA A 53 0.52 6.29 -9.54
CA ALA A 53 1.14 5.18 -10.25
C ALA A 53 2.22 4.52 -9.39
N ALA A 54 3.03 5.30 -8.67
CA ALA A 54 4.00 4.76 -7.73
C ALA A 54 3.33 3.98 -6.58
N ASP A 55 2.17 4.43 -6.07
CA ASP A 55 1.38 3.67 -5.07
C ASP A 55 1.00 2.29 -5.62
N ILE A 56 0.44 2.25 -6.83
CA ILE A 56 -0.01 1.01 -7.48
C ILE A 56 1.16 0.04 -7.65
N LEU A 57 2.30 0.53 -8.14
CA LEU A 57 3.48 -0.28 -8.38
C LEU A 57 4.07 -0.81 -7.06
N CYS A 58 4.25 0.06 -6.07
CA CYS A 58 4.95 -0.29 -4.83
C CYS A 58 4.06 -1.00 -3.81
N ILE A 59 2.73 -0.97 -3.98
CA ILE A 59 1.78 -1.62 -3.07
C ILE A 59 1.03 -2.72 -3.79
N GLY A 60 0.24 -2.40 -4.81
CA GLY A 60 -0.61 -3.39 -5.50
C GLY A 60 0.21 -4.47 -6.21
N TYR A 61 1.11 -4.07 -7.10
CA TYR A 61 1.98 -4.99 -7.83
C TYR A 61 2.97 -5.72 -6.93
N LYS A 62 3.61 -4.99 -6.00
CA LYS A 62 4.50 -5.60 -5.00
C LYS A 62 3.76 -6.62 -4.14
N TYR A 63 2.52 -6.35 -3.73
CA TYR A 63 1.69 -7.31 -3.01
C TYR A 63 1.44 -8.58 -3.82
N ALA A 64 1.01 -8.44 -5.08
CA ALA A 64 0.78 -9.58 -5.96
C ALA A 64 2.03 -10.45 -6.18
N GLU A 65 3.22 -9.83 -6.14
CA GLU A 65 4.50 -10.55 -6.25
C GLU A 65 4.92 -11.21 -4.93
N LEU A 66 4.70 -10.57 -3.78
CA LEU A 66 5.16 -11.07 -2.47
C LEU A 66 4.19 -12.06 -1.80
N ALA A 67 2.89 -11.86 -1.93
CA ALA A 67 1.87 -12.69 -1.29
C ALA A 67 1.98 -14.20 -1.60
N PRO A 68 2.30 -14.66 -2.83
CA PRO A 68 2.51 -16.08 -3.07
C PRO A 68 3.82 -16.62 -2.49
N LEU A 69 4.83 -15.76 -2.25
CA LEU A 69 6.16 -16.14 -1.77
C LEU A 69 6.25 -16.16 -0.24
N ILE A 70 5.55 -15.25 0.45
CA ILE A 70 5.56 -15.13 1.91
C ILE A 70 4.47 -16.04 2.47
N ARG A 71 4.80 -17.31 2.66
CA ARG A 71 3.90 -18.35 3.20
C ARG A 71 4.53 -19.11 4.35
N PRO A 72 4.85 -18.43 5.46
CA PRO A 72 5.43 -19.13 6.60
C PRO A 72 4.42 -20.07 7.25
N ALA A 73 4.90 -21.21 7.75
CA ALA A 73 4.09 -22.09 8.57
C ALA A 73 3.79 -21.45 9.94
N GLY A 74 2.67 -21.86 10.55
CA GLY A 74 2.27 -21.41 11.89
C GLY A 74 1.52 -20.07 11.94
N LEU A 75 1.27 -19.42 10.79
CA LEU A 75 0.41 -18.23 10.70
C LEU A 75 -0.97 -18.54 10.13
N GLY A 76 -2.00 -17.95 10.73
CA GLY A 76 -3.32 -17.86 10.11
C GLY A 76 -3.31 -16.89 8.92
N GLU A 77 -4.38 -16.91 8.12
CA GLU A 77 -4.48 -16.05 6.93
C GLU A 77 -4.37 -14.57 7.27
N GLU A 78 -4.98 -14.15 8.36
CA GLU A 78 -4.98 -12.75 8.79
C GLU A 78 -3.59 -12.24 9.17
N ASP A 79 -2.87 -12.99 10.02
CA ASP A 79 -1.51 -12.63 10.43
C ASP A 79 -0.55 -12.66 9.24
N ARG A 80 -0.75 -13.56 8.27
CA ARG A 80 0.00 -13.58 7.01
C ARG A 80 -0.25 -12.31 6.17
N GLU A 81 -1.49 -11.90 6.04
CA GLU A 81 -1.88 -10.70 5.28
C GLU A 81 -1.26 -9.43 5.88
N ILE A 82 -1.29 -9.32 7.21
CA ILE A 82 -0.65 -8.23 7.95
C ILE A 82 0.88 -8.26 7.77
N LEU A 83 1.50 -9.45 7.83
CA LEU A 83 2.93 -9.61 7.61
C LEU A 83 3.35 -9.12 6.21
N VAL A 84 2.62 -9.51 5.16
CA VAL A 84 2.91 -9.06 3.79
C VAL A 84 2.79 -7.53 3.70
N ALA A 85 1.74 -6.94 4.29
CA ALA A 85 1.58 -5.49 4.34
C ALA A 85 2.74 -4.80 5.08
N ALA A 86 3.25 -5.40 6.16
CA ALA A 86 4.36 -4.84 6.93
C ALA A 86 5.68 -4.89 6.15
N VAL A 87 5.95 -5.99 5.45
CA VAL A 87 7.13 -6.10 4.55
C VAL A 87 7.06 -5.06 3.43
N ILE A 88 5.88 -4.83 2.86
CA ILE A 88 5.68 -3.76 1.87
C ILE A 88 5.95 -2.39 2.51
N ALA A 89 5.36 -2.13 3.68
CA ALA A 89 5.47 -0.84 4.36
C ALA A 89 6.92 -0.47 4.73
N ALA A 90 7.71 -1.45 5.17
CA ALA A 90 9.11 -1.23 5.57
C ALA A 90 9.98 -0.65 4.45
N ASP A 91 9.76 -1.09 3.21
CA ASP A 91 10.51 -0.63 2.03
C ASP A 91 9.80 0.47 1.23
N LEU A 92 8.54 0.79 1.56
CA LEU A 92 7.65 1.57 0.70
C LEU A 92 8.24 2.93 0.33
N ALA A 93 8.88 3.62 1.27
CA ALA A 93 9.47 4.93 1.01
C ALA A 93 10.60 4.86 -0.03
N GLU A 94 11.48 3.86 0.09
CA GLU A 94 12.61 3.68 -0.82
C GLU A 94 12.16 3.26 -2.21
N ASP A 95 11.27 2.27 -2.28
CA ASP A 95 10.76 1.77 -3.55
C ASP A 95 10.01 2.87 -4.30
N ARG A 96 9.22 3.69 -3.60
CA ARG A 96 8.55 4.85 -4.21
C ARG A 96 9.53 5.86 -4.76
N ARG A 97 10.62 6.17 -4.04
CA ARG A 97 11.65 7.11 -4.53
C ARG A 97 12.25 6.59 -5.83
N CYS A 98 12.60 5.30 -5.87
CA CYS A 98 13.13 4.64 -7.07
C CYS A 98 12.14 4.68 -8.24
N VAL A 99 10.88 4.29 -8.00
CA VAL A 99 9.83 4.26 -9.03
C VAL A 99 9.52 5.67 -9.56
N LEU A 100 9.36 6.66 -8.69
CA LEU A 100 9.11 8.04 -9.09
C LEU A 100 10.26 8.62 -9.93
N ALA A 101 11.51 8.35 -9.56
CA ALA A 101 12.67 8.79 -10.35
C ALA A 101 12.65 8.19 -11.76
N ARG A 102 12.26 6.91 -11.89
CA ARG A 102 12.13 6.23 -13.19
C ARG A 102 10.94 6.75 -14.00
N LEU A 103 9.78 6.99 -13.37
CA LEU A 103 8.58 7.56 -14.03
C LEU A 103 8.87 8.94 -14.61
N ARG A 104 9.52 9.81 -13.82
CA ARG A 104 9.87 11.18 -14.24
C ARG A 104 10.88 11.21 -15.38
N ARG A 105 11.77 10.23 -15.49
CA ARG A 105 12.70 10.08 -16.62
C ARG A 105 12.02 9.60 -17.89
N ALA A 106 10.89 8.90 -17.77
CA ALA A 106 10.12 8.40 -18.91
C ALA A 106 9.19 9.46 -19.54
N SER A 107 9.35 10.74 -19.18
CA SER A 107 8.39 11.83 -19.35
C SER A 107 8.02 12.29 -20.78
N GLY A 108 8.30 11.49 -21.81
CA GLY A 108 7.92 11.76 -23.20
C GLY A 108 7.16 10.62 -23.91
N CYS A 109 6.85 9.51 -23.22
CA CYS A 109 6.14 8.37 -23.81
C CYS A 109 4.88 8.06 -23.01
N GLU A 110 3.76 7.78 -23.69
CA GLU A 110 2.59 7.15 -23.07
C GLU A 110 3.04 5.86 -22.37
N CYS A 111 3.12 5.88 -21.04
CA CYS A 111 3.57 4.73 -20.28
C CYS A 111 2.39 4.12 -19.52
N THR A 112 2.00 2.92 -19.91
CA THR A 112 1.06 2.11 -19.14
C THR A 112 1.73 1.62 -17.85
N VAL A 113 0.97 1.54 -16.75
CA VAL A 113 1.49 1.07 -15.45
C VAL A 113 2.01 -0.36 -15.56
N ASP A 114 1.28 -1.23 -16.27
CA ASP A 114 1.61 -2.64 -16.45
C ASP A 114 2.89 -2.82 -17.29
N GLY A 115 3.02 -2.04 -18.37
CA GLY A 115 4.23 -2.02 -19.20
C GLY A 115 5.44 -1.52 -18.41
N PHE A 116 5.26 -0.48 -17.60
CA PHE A 116 6.32 0.02 -16.74
C PHE A 116 6.79 -1.04 -15.74
N TYR A 117 5.86 -1.72 -15.08
CA TYR A 117 6.18 -2.82 -14.16
C TYR A 117 6.97 -3.95 -14.85
N ARG A 118 6.51 -4.39 -16.02
CA ARG A 118 7.13 -5.52 -16.74
C ARG A 118 8.52 -5.20 -17.27
N PHE A 119 8.70 -4.02 -17.87
CA PHE A 119 9.91 -3.70 -18.64
C PHE A 119 10.88 -2.77 -17.94
N ARG A 120 10.44 -1.99 -16.94
CA ARG A 120 11.27 -0.95 -16.30
C ARG A 120 11.59 -1.23 -14.84
N LEU A 121 11.01 -2.27 -14.22
CA LEU A 121 11.21 -2.59 -12.80
C LEU A 121 11.88 -3.95 -12.53
N GLY A 122 12.53 -4.58 -13.53
CA GLY A 122 13.18 -5.89 -13.39
C GLY A 122 14.06 -6.04 -12.14
N ASP A 123 15.05 -5.16 -11.97
CA ASP A 123 15.96 -5.21 -10.80
C ASP A 123 15.23 -4.98 -9.47
N LEU A 124 14.23 -4.10 -9.47
CA LEU A 124 13.47 -3.80 -8.27
C LEU A 124 12.63 -5.00 -7.84
N ARG A 125 12.06 -5.74 -8.80
CA ARG A 125 11.35 -7.00 -8.56
C ARG A 125 12.29 -8.10 -8.06
N ALA A 126 13.50 -8.19 -8.61
CA ALA A 126 14.52 -9.11 -8.10
C ALA A 126 14.87 -8.80 -6.64
N LYS A 127 15.05 -7.53 -6.29
CA LYS A 127 15.21 -7.08 -4.89
C LYS A 127 14.03 -7.51 -4.03
N TRP A 128 12.78 -7.30 -4.48
CA TRP A 128 11.59 -7.70 -3.73
C TRP A 128 11.55 -9.20 -3.43
N ARG A 129 11.91 -10.06 -4.40
CA ARG A 129 12.02 -11.50 -4.16
C ARG A 129 13.13 -11.85 -3.17
N GLY A 130 14.25 -11.12 -3.21
CA GLY A 130 15.31 -11.23 -2.21
C GLY A 130 14.79 -10.93 -0.80
N VAL A 131 14.01 -9.85 -0.65
CA VAL A 131 13.37 -9.50 0.63
C VAL A 131 12.39 -10.58 1.10
N ALA A 132 11.57 -11.14 0.20
CA ALA A 132 10.68 -12.26 0.54
C ALA A 132 11.44 -13.48 1.06
N ALA A 133 12.59 -13.80 0.45
CA ALA A 133 13.43 -14.92 0.86
C ALA A 133 14.06 -14.73 2.26
N CYS A 134 14.17 -13.49 2.73
CA CYS A 134 14.65 -13.18 4.09
C CYS A 134 13.55 -13.29 5.16
N VAL A 135 12.27 -13.46 4.78
CA VAL A 135 11.20 -13.65 5.76
C VAL A 135 11.31 -15.06 6.36
N PRO A 136 11.31 -15.21 7.69
CA PRO A 136 11.33 -16.52 8.34
C PRO A 136 10.24 -17.47 7.79
N SER A 137 10.60 -18.73 7.54
CA SER A 137 9.69 -19.74 6.98
C SER A 137 8.69 -20.32 7.98
N VAL A 138 8.88 -20.06 9.28
CA VAL A 138 8.01 -20.53 10.35
C VAL A 138 7.89 -19.44 11.42
N PHE A 139 6.67 -19.16 11.86
CA PHE A 139 6.40 -18.25 12.96
C PHE A 139 5.63 -18.92 14.09
N THR A 140 5.99 -18.56 15.31
CA THR A 140 5.13 -18.66 16.50
C THR A 140 4.52 -17.29 16.78
N ARG A 141 3.42 -17.21 17.55
CA ARG A 141 2.75 -15.93 17.87
C ARG A 141 3.70 -14.85 18.43
N GLY A 142 4.63 -15.23 19.31
CA GLY A 142 5.64 -14.34 19.89
C GLY A 142 6.65 -13.85 18.86
N LYS A 143 7.33 -14.77 18.16
CA LYS A 143 8.26 -14.42 17.06
C LYS A 143 7.66 -13.50 15.99
N LEU A 144 6.37 -13.62 15.68
CA LEU A 144 5.71 -12.70 14.76
C LEU A 144 5.62 -11.29 15.34
N ALA A 145 5.26 -11.14 16.63
CA ALA A 145 5.20 -9.83 17.27
C ALA A 145 6.57 -9.14 17.27
N ASP A 146 7.64 -9.85 17.62
CA ASP A 146 9.01 -9.31 17.62
C ASP A 146 9.45 -8.89 16.21
N PHE A 147 9.14 -9.72 15.19
CA PHE A 147 9.46 -9.40 13.80
C PHE A 147 8.66 -8.20 13.28
N MET A 148 7.39 -8.10 13.66
CA MET A 148 6.53 -6.96 13.34
C MET A 148 7.02 -5.69 14.05
N GLU A 149 7.50 -5.79 15.29
CA GLU A 149 8.13 -4.67 15.99
C GLU A 149 9.40 -4.19 15.26
N TYR A 150 10.24 -5.11 14.79
CA TYR A 150 11.40 -4.76 13.96
C TYR A 150 10.98 -4.01 12.67
N LEU A 151 9.97 -4.51 11.94
CA LEU A 151 9.51 -3.89 10.70
C LEU A 151 8.82 -2.54 10.91
N LEU A 152 7.96 -2.43 11.93
CA LEU A 152 7.11 -1.26 12.17
C LEU A 152 7.73 -0.24 13.13
N GLY A 153 8.74 -0.63 13.92
CA GLY A 153 9.40 0.22 14.91
C GLY A 153 10.20 1.36 14.27
N ALA A 154 10.64 1.19 13.02
CA ALA A 154 11.25 2.26 12.23
C ALA A 154 10.23 3.26 11.65
N GLY A 155 8.94 3.00 11.81
CA GLY A 155 7.84 3.83 11.33
C GLY A 155 7.93 5.26 11.86
N ARG A 156 7.77 6.25 10.98
CA ARG A 156 7.82 7.67 11.33
C ARG A 156 6.46 8.30 11.07
N GLY A 157 6.01 9.11 12.03
CA GLY A 157 4.78 9.88 11.91
C GLY A 157 3.60 9.28 12.66
N LYS A 158 2.51 10.05 12.65
CA LYS A 158 1.28 9.78 13.40
C LYS A 158 0.12 9.62 12.42
N VAL A 159 -0.71 8.62 12.64
CA VAL A 159 -1.99 8.45 11.94
C VAL A 159 -3.13 8.48 12.94
N PHE A 160 -4.31 8.84 12.45
CA PHE A 160 -5.53 8.87 13.25
C PHE A 160 -6.48 7.78 12.77
N LEU A 161 -7.06 7.04 13.72
CA LEU A 161 -8.09 6.03 13.49
C LEU A 161 -9.43 6.57 13.99
N LYS A 162 -10.45 6.59 13.13
CA LYS A 162 -11.84 6.93 13.50
C LYS A 162 -12.79 5.93 12.86
N GLY A 163 -13.40 5.07 13.66
CA GLY A 163 -14.12 3.87 13.17
C GLY A 163 -13.22 3.05 12.25
N ASP A 164 -13.68 2.77 11.03
CA ASP A 164 -12.93 2.03 10.00
C ASP A 164 -12.12 2.93 9.04
N ALA A 165 -11.87 4.19 9.41
CA ALA A 165 -11.15 5.12 8.57
C ALA A 165 -9.82 5.55 9.21
N VAL A 166 -8.76 5.49 8.41
CA VAL A 166 -7.41 5.93 8.78
C VAL A 166 -7.09 7.24 8.08
N PHE A 167 -6.50 8.18 8.80
CA PHE A 167 -6.16 9.52 8.32
C PHE A 167 -4.69 9.84 8.59
N ASP A 168 -4.08 10.63 7.69
CA ASP A 168 -2.74 11.18 7.91
C ASP A 168 -2.75 12.39 8.85
N ALA A 169 -1.54 12.91 9.13
CA ALA A 169 -1.32 14.12 9.95
C ALA A 169 -2.09 15.37 9.47
N ARG A 170 -2.55 15.40 8.21
CA ARG A 170 -3.31 16.50 7.62
C ARG A 170 -4.82 16.18 7.54
N CYS A 171 -5.28 15.19 8.29
CA CYS A 171 -6.67 14.71 8.30
C CYS A 171 -7.16 14.22 6.94
N ARG A 172 -6.26 13.79 6.04
CA ARG A 172 -6.64 13.22 4.74
C ARG A 172 -6.83 11.71 4.91
N ARG A 173 -7.99 11.22 4.46
CA ARG A 173 -8.30 9.79 4.50
C ARG A 173 -7.35 9.01 3.60
N LEU A 174 -6.68 8.03 4.19
CA LEU A 174 -5.80 7.09 3.50
C LEU A 174 -6.61 5.94 2.89
N ARG A 175 -6.14 5.41 1.76
CA ARG A 175 -6.81 4.36 0.97
C ARG A 175 -5.82 3.42 0.27
N ARG A 176 -4.60 3.29 0.76
CA ARG A 176 -3.57 2.40 0.17
C ARG A 176 -3.98 0.93 0.22
N SER A 177 -4.70 0.53 1.26
CA SER A 177 -5.25 -0.83 1.41
C SER A 177 -6.18 -1.22 0.25
N SER A 178 -6.80 -0.25 -0.43
CA SER A 178 -7.65 -0.51 -1.60
C SER A 178 -6.87 -0.95 -2.83
N LEU A 179 -5.53 -1.06 -2.77
CA LEU A 179 -4.68 -1.62 -3.81
C LEU A 179 -4.43 -3.11 -3.62
N ILE A 180 -4.77 -3.66 -2.45
CA ILE A 180 -4.59 -5.06 -2.08
C ILE A 180 -5.94 -5.80 -2.21
N GLU A 181 -5.91 -7.05 -2.68
CA GLU A 181 -7.11 -7.87 -2.86
C GLU A 181 -7.69 -8.41 -1.52
N GLY A 182 -8.96 -8.82 -1.54
CA GLY A 182 -9.54 -9.67 -0.49
C GLY A 182 -9.93 -9.00 0.84
N GLY A 183 -10.04 -7.67 0.89
CA GLY A 183 -10.31 -6.97 2.14
C GLY A 183 -11.79 -6.88 2.54
N ARG A 184 -12.20 -7.66 3.56
CA ARG A 184 -13.34 -7.31 4.44
C ARG A 184 -13.05 -5.95 5.09
N SER A 185 -14.06 -5.12 5.39
CA SER A 185 -13.83 -3.69 5.75
C SER A 185 -12.80 -3.50 6.86
N GLU A 186 -12.86 -4.34 7.90
CA GLU A 186 -11.99 -4.24 9.06
C GLU A 186 -10.53 -4.65 8.77
N MET A 187 -10.29 -5.66 7.92
CA MET A 187 -8.94 -6.05 7.50
C MET A 187 -8.26 -4.93 6.69
N ASN A 188 -9.04 -4.21 5.87
CA ASN A 188 -8.51 -3.04 5.15
C ASN A 188 -8.06 -1.95 6.12
N THR A 189 -8.77 -1.73 7.21
CA THR A 189 -8.36 -0.78 8.25
C THR A 189 -6.99 -1.15 8.83
N LEU A 190 -6.80 -2.42 9.22
CA LEU A 190 -5.52 -2.89 9.79
C LEU A 190 -4.37 -2.77 8.78
N ARG A 191 -4.59 -3.20 7.53
CA ARG A 191 -3.61 -3.04 6.44
C ARG A 191 -3.31 -1.57 6.18
N GLU A 192 -4.30 -0.68 6.22
CA GLU A 192 -4.11 0.76 6.01
C GLU A 192 -3.22 1.37 7.09
N ILE A 193 -3.42 0.99 8.36
CA ILE A 193 -2.55 1.40 9.47
C ILE A 193 -1.11 0.97 9.19
N VAL A 194 -0.89 -0.28 8.80
CA VAL A 194 0.45 -0.81 8.48
C VAL A 194 1.08 -0.10 7.28
N LEU A 195 0.36 -0.04 6.14
CA LEU A 195 0.81 0.61 4.91
C LEU A 195 0.99 2.13 5.04
N SER A 196 0.44 2.73 6.09
CA SER A 196 0.69 4.12 6.40
C SER A 196 2.15 4.38 6.82
N GLY A 197 2.85 3.35 7.31
CA GLY A 197 4.16 3.47 7.93
C GLY A 197 4.11 4.13 9.31
N ALA A 198 2.96 4.05 9.99
CA ALA A 198 2.71 4.73 11.25
C ALA A 198 3.76 4.36 12.31
N GLY A 199 4.40 5.37 12.88
CA GLY A 199 5.15 5.23 14.13
C GLY A 199 4.22 5.24 15.33
N LYS A 200 3.16 6.07 15.28
CA LYS A 200 2.15 6.25 16.32
C LYS A 200 0.73 6.21 15.74
N VAL A 201 -0.20 5.58 16.47
CA VAL A 201 -1.63 5.56 16.14
C VAL A 201 -2.43 6.28 17.22
N GLU A 202 -3.32 7.19 16.83
CA GLU A 202 -4.26 7.83 17.75
C GLU A 202 -5.70 7.49 17.37
N CYS A 203 -6.40 6.83 18.27
CA CYS A 203 -7.81 6.49 18.10
C CYS A 203 -8.66 7.68 18.52
N LEU A 204 -9.42 8.26 17.59
CA LEU A 204 -10.35 9.36 17.81
C LEU A 204 -11.76 8.88 18.22
N SER A 205 -11.96 7.56 18.26
CA SER A 205 -13.15 6.87 18.73
C SER A 205 -12.73 5.53 19.34
N SER A 206 -13.56 4.93 20.18
CA SER A 206 -13.31 3.58 20.69
C SER A 206 -13.17 2.59 19.52
N PRO A 207 -12.03 1.90 19.37
CA PRO A 207 -11.86 0.90 18.32
C PRO A 207 -12.68 -0.35 18.64
N GLY A 208 -13.00 -1.14 17.61
CA GLY A 208 -13.61 -2.45 17.81
C GLY A 208 -12.65 -3.44 18.50
N PRO A 209 -13.13 -4.54 19.09
CA PRO A 209 -12.30 -5.47 19.87
C PRO A 209 -11.08 -6.01 19.10
N ARG A 210 -11.26 -6.27 17.80
CA ARG A 210 -10.20 -6.79 16.93
C ARG A 210 -9.17 -5.74 16.55
N GLN A 211 -9.63 -4.50 16.29
CA GLN A 211 -8.74 -3.36 16.08
C GLN A 211 -7.91 -3.09 17.34
N GLU A 212 -8.53 -3.18 18.51
CA GLU A 212 -7.85 -3.00 19.79
C GLU A 212 -6.80 -4.09 20.04
N ASP A 213 -7.13 -5.38 19.85
CA ASP A 213 -6.17 -6.50 19.98
C ASP A 213 -4.97 -6.31 19.04
N PHE A 214 -5.23 -5.97 17.77
CA PHE A 214 -4.20 -5.67 16.78
C PHE A 214 -3.28 -4.52 17.23
N LEU A 215 -3.87 -3.40 17.67
CA LEU A 215 -3.13 -2.21 18.08
C LEU A 215 -2.29 -2.46 19.32
N ARG A 216 -2.83 -3.17 20.32
CA ARG A 216 -2.08 -3.55 21.53
C ARG A 216 -0.93 -4.48 21.18
N ARG A 217 -1.16 -5.45 20.27
CA ARG A 217 -0.17 -6.46 19.88
C ARG A 217 1.01 -5.87 19.10
N TYR A 218 0.77 -4.99 18.13
CA TYR A 218 1.82 -4.53 17.20
C TYR A 218 2.24 -3.07 17.39
N TYR A 219 1.45 -2.27 18.10
CA TYR A 219 1.71 -0.85 18.40
C TYR A 219 1.73 -0.56 19.90
N GLY A 220 1.99 -1.57 20.74
CA GLY A 220 2.13 -1.40 22.19
C GLY A 220 3.04 -0.22 22.55
N GLY A 221 2.59 0.65 23.45
CA GLY A 221 3.29 1.90 23.83
C GLY A 221 3.28 3.01 22.76
N ARG A 222 2.82 2.71 21.53
CA ARG A 222 2.75 3.63 20.38
C ARG A 222 1.30 3.88 19.91
N VAL A 223 0.32 3.45 20.69
CA VAL A 223 -1.11 3.72 20.46
C VAL A 223 -1.69 4.56 21.59
N CYS A 224 -2.52 5.54 21.25
CA CYS A 224 -3.34 6.30 22.19
C CYS A 224 -4.82 6.00 21.94
N PHE A 225 -5.52 5.46 22.93
CA PHE A 225 -6.96 5.24 22.88
C PHE A 225 -7.67 6.49 23.38
N ALA A 226 -8.74 6.91 22.70
CA ALA A 226 -9.63 7.94 23.24
C ALA A 226 -10.20 7.45 24.58
N THR A 227 -10.05 8.28 25.61
CA THR A 227 -10.73 8.15 26.91
C THR A 227 -12.19 8.52 26.80
#